data_AF-A0A9W9ABB6-F1
#
_entry.id   AF-A0A9W9ABB6-F1
#
_cell.length_a   1.000
_cell.length_b   1.000
_cell.length_c   1.000
_cell.angle_alpha   90.00
_cell.angle_beta   90.00
_cell.angle_gamma   90.00
#
_symmetry.space_group_name_H-M   'P 1'
#
loop_
_entity.id
_entity.type
_entity.pdbx_description
1 polymer ?
#
loop_
_entity_poly.entity_id
_entity_poly.type
_entity_poly.pdbx_seq_one_letter_code
_entity_poly.pdbx_strand_id
1 'polypeptide(L)'
;MRGDGNFDTTPRRSQTLEASNLDLADSDAVVGIPGRMRPLPSARLTRGLWADTQWHLIQVYEYLCHVGEAEQWIEGCLDQKLEFRVVEMEEGLRNGIVLAKLVRVFQGEGVVRRIYEVCTFFPYTS
;
A
#
# COMPACT_ATOMS: atom_id res chain seq x y z
N MET A 1 21.76 -49.96 31.56
CA MET A 1 20.87 -49.31 30.59
C MET A 1 20.92 -47.80 30.81
N ARG A 2 22.01 -47.14 30.37
CA ARG A 2 22.09 -45.67 30.28
C ARG A 2 21.89 -45.36 28.80
N GLY A 3 20.89 -44.55 28.47
CA GLY A 3 20.58 -44.15 27.10
C GLY A 3 21.30 -42.85 26.76
N ASP A 4 22.24 -42.91 25.83
CA ASP A 4 22.91 -41.76 25.25
C ASP A 4 22.04 -41.23 24.08
N GLY A 5 21.28 -40.17 24.35
CA GLY A 5 20.53 -39.43 23.33
C GLY A 5 21.36 -38.29 22.76
N ASN A 6 22.14 -38.57 21.72
CA ASN A 6 22.84 -37.55 20.92
C ASN A 6 21.85 -36.90 19.93
N PHE A 7 21.29 -35.74 20.29
CA PHE A 7 20.42 -34.94 19.42
C PHE A 7 21.27 -33.85 18.74
N ASP A 8 21.86 -34.21 17.60
CA ASP A 8 22.62 -33.29 16.76
C ASP A 8 21.65 -32.37 16.00
N THR A 9 21.47 -31.15 16.49
CA THR A 9 20.63 -30.12 15.86
C THR A 9 21.46 -28.91 15.47
N THR A 10 22.32 -29.07 14.49
CA THR A 10 22.83 -27.93 13.73
C THR A 10 21.82 -27.55 12.64
N PRO A 11 21.30 -26.30 12.59
CA PRO A 11 20.53 -25.86 11.46
C PRO A 11 21.49 -25.57 10.29
N ARG A 12 21.30 -26.31 9.21
CA ARG A 12 22.00 -26.16 7.93
C ARG A 12 21.63 -24.81 7.30
N ARG A 13 22.40 -23.76 7.61
CA ARG A 13 22.33 -22.47 6.92
C ARG A 13 22.88 -22.64 5.50
N SER A 14 22.01 -22.93 4.55
CA SER A 14 22.36 -22.94 3.14
C SER A 14 21.22 -22.30 2.36
N GLN A 15 21.37 -21.02 2.04
CA GLN A 15 20.88 -20.32 0.84
C GLN A 15 21.09 -18.81 1.03
N THR A 16 22.35 -18.38 0.95
CA THR A 16 22.65 -17.03 0.44
C THR A 16 22.51 -17.12 -1.08
N LEU A 17 21.42 -16.55 -1.60
CA LEU A 17 21.31 -16.27 -3.03
C LEU A 17 22.32 -15.15 -3.32
N GLU A 18 23.45 -15.57 -3.86
CA GLU A 18 24.49 -14.71 -4.42
C GLU A 18 23.85 -13.85 -5.52
N ALA A 19 23.60 -12.58 -5.21
CA ALA A 19 23.28 -11.57 -6.21
C ALA A 19 24.58 -11.19 -6.91
N SER A 20 24.97 -11.95 -7.93
CA SER A 20 26.05 -11.59 -8.84
C SER A 20 25.56 -11.55 -10.28
N ASN A 21 25.97 -10.47 -10.97
CA ASN A 21 25.79 -10.12 -12.38
C ASN A 21 24.64 -9.16 -12.70
N LEU A 22 24.81 -7.88 -12.33
CA LEU A 22 24.49 -6.80 -13.26
C LEU A 22 25.80 -6.33 -13.90
N ASP A 23 26.06 -6.80 -15.12
CA ASP A 23 27.00 -6.17 -16.05
C ASP A 23 26.44 -4.78 -16.41
N LEU A 24 27.00 -3.73 -15.81
CA LEU A 24 26.78 -2.36 -16.27
C LEU A 24 28.08 -1.85 -16.89
N ALA A 25 27.94 -1.53 -18.16
CA ALA A 25 28.98 -1.24 -19.13
C ALA A 25 30.04 -0.22 -18.69
N ASP A 26 31.27 -0.58 -19.05
CA ASP A 26 32.41 0.29 -19.35
C ASP A 26 31.98 1.65 -19.93
N SER A 27 31.93 2.68 -19.08
CA SER A 27 31.73 4.07 -19.51
C SER A 27 32.07 5.09 -18.41
N ASP A 28 33.27 4.98 -17.81
CA ASP A 28 33.70 5.91 -16.74
C ASP A 28 34.83 6.90 -17.12
N ALA A 29 35.12 7.08 -18.42
CA ALA A 29 35.97 8.18 -18.85
C ALA A 29 35.17 9.49 -18.94
N VAL A 30 35.49 10.47 -18.10
CA VAL A 30 35.14 11.88 -18.36
C VAL A 30 36.09 12.40 -19.44
N VAL A 31 35.53 12.83 -20.59
CA VAL A 31 36.31 13.34 -21.73
C VAL A 31 37.29 14.43 -21.24
N GLY A 32 38.59 14.19 -21.42
CA GLY A 32 39.64 15.19 -21.24
C GLY A 32 40.44 15.16 -19.93
N ILE A 33 40.12 14.30 -18.96
CA ILE A 33 40.90 14.21 -17.70
C ILE A 33 41.25 12.74 -17.38
N PRO A 34 42.41 12.24 -17.82
CA PRO A 34 42.84 10.88 -17.50
C PRO A 34 43.05 10.72 -15.99
N GLY A 35 42.49 9.65 -15.40
CA GLY A 35 42.67 9.30 -13.99
C GLY A 35 41.61 9.86 -13.03
N ARG A 36 40.60 10.59 -13.50
CA ARG A 36 39.47 11.03 -12.67
C ARG A 36 38.31 10.03 -12.78
N MET A 37 38.21 9.11 -11.81
CA MET A 37 37.01 8.28 -11.63
C MET A 37 35.80 9.17 -11.33
N ARG A 38 34.62 8.85 -11.89
CA ARG A 38 33.39 9.47 -11.40
C ARG A 38 33.18 9.01 -9.96
N PRO A 39 32.74 9.89 -9.05
CA PRO A 39 32.33 9.43 -7.73
C PRO A 39 31.18 8.43 -7.94
N LEU A 40 31.45 7.15 -7.67
CA LEU A 40 30.39 6.17 -7.45
C LEU A 40 29.41 6.78 -6.45
N PRO A 41 28.08 6.65 -6.67
CA PRO A 41 27.11 7.19 -5.74
C PRO A 41 27.47 6.70 -4.34
N SER A 42 27.78 7.64 -3.44
CA SER A 42 28.27 7.31 -2.11
C SER A 42 27.29 6.36 -1.44
N ALA A 43 27.77 5.37 -0.70
CA ALA A 43 26.93 4.52 0.14
C ALA A 43 26.00 5.31 1.09
N ARG A 44 26.30 6.60 1.31
CA ARG A 44 25.42 7.54 2.04
C ARG A 44 24.16 7.93 1.25
N LEU A 45 24.23 8.04 -0.08
CA LEU A 45 23.09 8.34 -0.93
C LEU A 45 22.11 7.15 -0.95
N THR A 46 22.59 5.93 -1.14
CA THR A 46 21.76 4.71 -1.06
C THR A 46 21.12 4.50 0.30
N ARG A 47 21.76 4.96 1.40
CA ARG A 47 21.16 4.97 2.74
C ARG A 47 20.02 5.98 2.90
N GLY A 48 20.03 7.09 2.15
CA GLY A 48 18.93 8.06 2.11
C GLY A 48 17.66 7.47 1.47
N LEU A 49 17.80 6.75 0.36
CA LEU A 49 16.68 6.08 -0.32
C LEU A 49 15.95 5.04 0.55
N TRP A 50 16.67 4.37 1.45
CA TRP A 50 16.04 3.44 2.40
C TRP A 50 15.15 4.17 3.40
N ALA A 51 15.61 5.30 3.93
CA ALA A 51 14.80 6.10 4.84
C ALA A 51 13.51 6.55 4.13
N ASP A 52 13.62 7.16 2.95
CA ASP A 52 12.47 7.66 2.17
C ASP A 52 11.43 6.55 1.91
N THR A 53 11.90 5.36 1.55
CA THR A 53 11.01 4.20 1.33
C THR A 53 10.30 3.77 2.62
N GLN A 54 11.01 3.74 3.75
CA GLN A 54 10.40 3.38 5.05
C GLN A 54 9.37 4.41 5.49
N TRP A 55 9.69 5.71 5.38
CA TRP A 55 8.75 6.79 5.71
C TRP A 55 7.49 6.71 4.85
N HIS A 56 7.64 6.46 3.55
CA HIS A 56 6.51 6.29 2.64
C HIS A 56 5.58 5.15 3.07
N LEU A 57 6.13 4.00 3.49
CA LEU A 57 5.32 2.86 3.94
C LEU A 57 4.53 3.17 5.22
N ILE A 58 5.15 3.87 6.18
CA ILE A 58 4.46 4.29 7.41
C ILE A 58 3.31 5.25 7.08
N GLN A 59 3.55 6.21 6.17
CA GLN A 59 2.55 7.17 5.75
C GLN A 59 1.36 6.50 5.04
N VAL A 60 1.62 5.53 4.15
CA VAL A 60 0.56 4.77 3.47
C VAL A 60 -0.24 3.95 4.48
N TYR A 61 0.41 3.36 5.49
CA TYR A 61 -0.27 2.62 6.55
C TYR A 61 -1.19 3.52 7.38
N GLU A 62 -0.70 4.68 7.84
CA GLU A 62 -1.49 5.64 8.63
C GLU A 62 -2.69 6.14 7.82
N TYR A 63 -2.49 6.42 6.52
CA TYR A 63 -3.58 6.75 5.62
C TYR A 63 -4.67 5.66 5.60
N LEU A 64 -4.29 4.40 5.42
CA LEU A 64 -5.24 3.29 5.39
C LEU A 64 -5.96 3.10 6.74
N CYS A 65 -5.30 3.40 7.86
CA CYS A 65 -5.95 3.43 9.17
C CYS A 65 -7.07 4.47 9.22
N HIS A 66 -6.82 5.70 8.80
CA HIS A 66 -7.85 6.75 8.77
C HIS A 66 -9.02 6.41 7.84
N VAL A 67 -8.73 5.79 6.69
CA VAL A 67 -9.77 5.33 5.77
C VAL A 67 -10.63 4.25 6.44
N GLY A 68 -10.02 3.31 7.18
CA GLY A 68 -10.75 2.29 7.94
C GLY A 68 -11.55 2.85 9.12
N GLU A 69 -11.02 3.85 9.83
CA GLU A 69 -11.74 4.58 10.89
C GLU A 69 -12.97 5.28 10.32
N ALA A 70 -12.82 5.94 9.17
CA ALA A 70 -13.93 6.58 8.47
C ALA A 70 -14.98 5.54 8.02
N GLU A 71 -14.55 4.37 7.51
CA GLU A 71 -15.45 3.27 7.15
C GLU A 71 -16.34 2.87 8.32
N GLN A 72 -15.72 2.55 9.46
CA GLN A 72 -16.43 2.14 10.67
C GLN A 72 -17.34 3.23 11.21
N TRP A 73 -16.90 4.49 11.15
CA TRP A 73 -17.72 5.62 11.55
C TRP A 73 -18.97 5.77 10.69
N ILE A 74 -18.85 5.64 9.36
CA ILE A 74 -19.98 5.70 8.44
C ILE A 74 -20.93 4.51 8.66
N GLU A 75 -20.39 3.29 8.78
CA GLU A 75 -21.18 2.09 9.08
C GLU A 75 -21.98 2.25 10.38
N GLY A 76 -21.35 2.81 11.42
CA GLY A 76 -22.00 3.11 12.70
C GLY A 76 -23.05 4.21 12.62
N CYS A 77 -22.91 5.18 11.72
CA CYS A 77 -23.93 6.22 11.52
C CYS A 77 -25.14 5.72 10.72
N LEU A 78 -24.94 4.76 9.81
CA LEU A 78 -25.99 4.24 8.93
C LEU A 78 -26.63 2.94 9.45
N ASP A 79 -26.09 2.34 10.52
CA ASP A 79 -26.44 0.99 11.00
C ASP A 79 -26.41 -0.07 9.88
N GLN A 80 -25.53 0.12 8.89
CA GLN A 80 -25.43 -0.69 7.69
C GLN A 80 -23.96 -0.90 7.33
N LYS A 81 -23.65 -2.11 6.86
CA LYS A 81 -22.33 -2.42 6.33
C LYS A 81 -22.15 -1.78 4.94
N LEU A 82 -21.03 -1.12 4.70
CA LEU A 82 -20.70 -0.62 3.37
C LEU A 82 -20.34 -1.79 2.45
N GLU A 83 -20.74 -1.70 1.18
CA GLU A 83 -20.55 -2.77 0.20
C GLU A 83 -19.10 -2.86 -0.32
N PHE A 84 -18.32 -1.78 -0.15
CA PHE A 84 -16.93 -1.65 -0.58
C PHE A 84 -15.98 -1.75 0.62
N ARG A 85 -14.69 -2.03 0.35
CA ARG A 85 -13.64 -2.12 1.38
C ARG A 85 -12.82 -0.83 1.49
N VAL A 86 -12.01 -0.72 2.55
CA VAL A 86 -10.99 0.35 2.77
C VAL A 86 -10.26 0.78 1.48
N VAL A 87 -9.81 -0.17 0.64
CA VAL A 87 -9.06 0.13 -0.59
C VAL A 87 -9.91 0.81 -1.67
N GLU A 88 -11.22 0.55 -1.66
CA GLU A 88 -12.19 1.02 -2.65
C GLU A 88 -13.03 2.20 -2.12
N MET A 89 -12.83 2.60 -0.87
CA MET A 89 -13.60 3.63 -0.17
C MET A 89 -13.74 4.92 -0.98
N GLU A 90 -12.63 5.42 -1.52
CA GLU A 90 -12.64 6.65 -2.33
C GLU A 90 -13.54 6.54 -3.55
N GLU A 91 -13.53 5.39 -4.23
CA GLU A 91 -14.37 5.17 -5.41
C GLU A 91 -15.82 4.92 -5.01
N GLY A 92 -16.06 4.16 -3.93
CA GLY A 92 -17.39 3.87 -3.39
C GLY A 92 -18.16 5.11 -2.94
N LEU A 93 -17.45 6.15 -2.46
CA LEU A 93 -18.05 7.41 -2.04
C LEU A 93 -18.30 8.40 -3.20
N ARG A 94 -17.69 8.22 -4.37
CA ARG A 94 -17.84 9.15 -5.52
C ARG A 94 -19.26 9.27 -6.04
N ASN A 95 -20.05 8.20 -5.91
CA ASN A 95 -21.47 8.23 -6.30
C ASN A 95 -22.30 9.20 -5.42
N GLY A 96 -21.80 9.58 -4.25
CA GLY A 96 -22.47 10.47 -3.29
C GLY A 96 -23.69 9.86 -2.59
N ILE A 97 -24.06 8.62 -2.87
CA ILE A 97 -25.25 7.95 -2.31
C ILE A 97 -25.08 7.78 -0.79
N VAL A 98 -23.92 7.26 -0.37
CA VAL A 98 -23.60 7.05 1.05
C VAL A 98 -23.60 8.38 1.81
N LEU A 99 -23.00 9.42 1.22
CA LEU A 99 -22.97 10.76 1.79
C LEU A 99 -24.38 11.37 1.91
N ALA A 100 -25.22 11.16 0.89
CA ALA A 100 -26.60 11.60 0.90
C ALA A 100 -27.44 10.90 1.99
N LYS A 101 -27.20 9.60 2.23
CA LYS A 101 -27.79 8.86 3.34
C LYS A 101 -27.34 9.42 4.70
N LEU A 102 -26.05 9.71 4.88
CA LEU A 102 -25.54 10.33 6.12
C LEU A 102 -26.23 11.66 6.42
N VAL A 103 -26.41 12.53 5.41
CA VAL A 103 -27.12 13.80 5.60
C VAL A 103 -28.55 13.58 6.10
N ARG A 104 -29.24 12.55 5.60
CA ARG A 104 -30.59 12.21 6.07
C ARG A 104 -30.60 11.74 7.52
N VAL A 105 -29.58 11.02 7.98
CA VAL A 105 -29.46 10.60 9.39
C VAL A 105 -29.32 11.82 10.31
N PHE A 106 -28.48 12.80 9.95
CA PHE A 106 -28.20 13.94 10.82
C PHE A 106 -29.22 15.08 10.72
N GLN A 107 -29.81 15.34 9.55
CA GLN A 107 -30.68 16.49 9.30
C GLN A 107 -32.12 16.10 8.93
N GLY A 108 -32.41 14.81 8.81
CA GLY A 108 -33.70 14.28 8.40
C GLY A 108 -33.89 14.21 6.87
N GLU A 109 -34.95 13.51 6.45
CA GLU A 109 -35.23 13.25 5.02
C GLU A 109 -35.55 14.49 4.19
N GLY A 110 -35.91 15.61 4.83
CA GLY A 110 -36.33 16.84 4.16
C GLY A 110 -35.21 17.55 3.37
N VAL A 111 -33.95 17.37 3.78
CA VAL A 111 -32.80 18.05 3.15
C VAL A 111 -32.41 17.36 1.82
N VAL A 112 -32.41 16.03 1.80
CA VAL A 112 -32.12 15.24 0.60
C VAL A 112 -33.40 14.56 0.13
N ARG A 113 -34.12 15.22 -0.79
CA ARG A 113 -35.43 14.71 -1.25
C ARG A 113 -35.35 13.49 -2.16
N ARG A 114 -34.32 13.40 -3.00
CA ARG A 114 -34.10 12.28 -3.93
C ARG A 114 -32.63 11.91 -3.99
N ILE A 115 -32.36 10.61 -3.99
CA ILE A 115 -31.05 10.03 -4.23
C ILE A 115 -31.18 9.27 -5.55
N TYR A 116 -30.27 9.54 -6.49
CA TYR A 116 -30.28 8.92 -7.81
C TYR A 116 -29.12 7.94 -7.89
N GLU A 117 -29.44 6.71 -8.28
CA GLU A 117 -28.44 5.69 -8.58
C GLU A 117 -28.43 5.49 -10.09
N VAL A 118 -27.23 5.49 -10.69
CA VAL A 118 -27.12 5.11 -12.10
C VAL A 118 -27.29 3.60 -12.15
N CYS A 119 -28.42 3.16 -12.69
CA CYS A 119 -28.66 1.74 -12.93
C CYS A 119 -27.69 1.29 -14.03
N THR A 120 -26.53 0.73 -13.65
CA THR A 120 -25.60 0.08 -14.58
C THR A 120 -26.07 -1.32 -14.97
N PHE A 121 -27.21 -1.78 -14.43
CA PHE A 121 -27.86 -3.03 -14.81
C PHE A 121 -28.66 -2.84 -16.11
N PHE A 122 -27.96 -2.67 -17.23
CA PHE A 122 -28.49 -3.10 -18.51
C PHE A 122 -27.98 -4.52 -18.76
N PRO A 123 -28.81 -5.56 -18.56
CA PRO A 123 -28.51 -6.88 -19.06
C PRO A 123 -28.75 -6.87 -20.57
N TYR A 124 -27.85 -6.26 -21.34
CA TYR A 124 -27.79 -6.50 -22.78
C TYR A 124 -26.66 -7.47 -23.07
N THR A 125 -27.13 -8.70 -23.23
CA THR A 125 -26.53 -9.86 -23.88
C THR A 125 -25.86 -9.49 -25.21
N SER A 126 -24.66 -10.02 -25.45
CA SER A 126 -24.19 -10.50 -26.76
C SER A 126 -23.14 -11.57 -26.54
#